data_AF-A0A1B3WDX1-F1
#
_entry.id   AF-A0A1B3WDX1-F1
#
_cell.length_a   1.000
_cell.length_b   1.000
_cell.length_c   1.000
_cell.angle_alpha   90.00
_cell.angle_beta   90.00
_cell.angle_gamma   90.00
#
_symmetry.space_group_name_H-M   'P 1'
#
loop_
_entity.id
_entity.type
_entity.pdbx_description
1 polymer ?
#
loop_
_entity_poly.entity_id
_entity_poly.type
_entity_poly.pdbx_seq_one_letter_code
_entity_poly.pdbx_strand_id
1 'polypeptide(L)'
;MGQDIEKLLSAIRRYLDESDWYIFKYEDYFTLRALFILSRKRIYTYIDNTMEIFEQSKMGLVFYQIRRFYRKQCINPVSESLQKYLRRLFAPGLISGKQQESSDYSVYITRMGVTFLHEFGIRFDQRFRKDFSMVNIEYIEIPETEASMECAESLQNVFI
;
A
#
# COMPACT_ATOMS: atom_id res chain seq x y z
N MET A 1 10.21 -41.55 6.46
CA MET A 1 9.58 -40.91 5.28
C MET A 1 8.17 -40.43 5.56
N GLY A 2 7.22 -41.26 6.02
CA GLY A 2 5.83 -40.79 6.31
C GLY A 2 5.70 -39.83 7.51
N GLN A 3 6.45 -40.07 8.60
CA GLN A 3 6.39 -39.23 9.81
C GLN A 3 6.96 -37.81 9.61
N ASP A 4 7.92 -37.63 8.71
CA ASP A 4 8.53 -36.32 8.45
C ASP A 4 7.59 -35.41 7.64
N ILE A 5 6.80 -36.00 6.75
CA ILE A 5 5.77 -35.30 5.97
C ILE A 5 4.64 -34.84 6.88
N GLU A 6 4.18 -35.68 7.82
CA GLU A 6 3.12 -35.27 8.76
C GLU A 6 3.57 -34.15 9.71
N LYS A 7 4.83 -34.17 10.16
CA LYS A 7 5.41 -33.07 10.95
C LYS A 7 5.51 -31.77 10.16
N LEU A 8 5.88 -31.85 8.88
CA LEU A 8 5.91 -30.67 8.01
C LEU A 8 4.51 -30.10 7.79
N LEU A 9 3.52 -30.95 7.51
CA LEU A 9 2.13 -30.51 7.30
C LEU A 9 1.53 -29.88 8.55
N SER A 10 1.78 -30.43 9.74
CA SER A 10 1.30 -29.84 11.00
C SER A 10 1.98 -28.49 11.30
N ALA A 11 3.28 -28.36 10.99
CA ALA A 11 4.00 -27.10 11.12
C ALA A 11 3.47 -26.03 10.15
N ILE A 12 3.18 -26.39 8.90
CA ILE A 12 2.58 -25.47 7.91
C ILE A 12 1.19 -25.02 8.36
N ARG A 13 0.32 -25.94 8.79
CA ARG A 13 -1.03 -25.59 9.28
C ARG A 13 -0.97 -24.64 10.46
N ARG A 14 -0.16 -24.97 11.47
CA ARG A 14 0.02 -24.10 12.63
C ARG A 14 0.52 -22.72 12.22
N TYR A 15 1.48 -22.64 11.29
CA TYR A 15 1.96 -21.36 10.78
C TYR A 15 0.84 -20.58 10.08
N LEU A 16 0.02 -21.21 9.24
CA LEU A 16 -1.10 -20.56 8.55
C LEU A 16 -2.19 -20.09 9.50
N ASP A 17 -2.46 -20.85 10.57
CA ASP A 17 -3.46 -20.52 11.59
C ASP A 17 -2.98 -19.39 12.51
N GLU A 18 -1.68 -19.35 12.82
CA GLU A 18 -1.06 -18.31 13.68
C GLU A 18 -0.65 -17.05 12.89
N SER A 19 -0.70 -17.08 11.56
CA SER A 19 -0.31 -15.94 10.73
C SER A 19 -1.40 -14.87 10.67
N ASP A 20 -1.03 -13.63 10.98
CA ASP A 20 -1.87 -12.46 10.74
C ASP A 20 -1.99 -12.19 9.23
N TRP A 21 -3.13 -12.57 8.66
CA TRP A 21 -3.42 -12.34 7.25
C TRP A 21 -3.61 -10.85 6.96
N TYR A 22 -2.96 -10.37 5.90
CA TYR A 22 -3.14 -9.00 5.46
C TYR A 22 -4.56 -8.78 4.91
N ILE A 23 -5.36 -7.98 5.61
CA ILE A 23 -6.71 -7.62 5.20
C ILE A 23 -6.65 -6.36 4.32
N PHE A 24 -6.94 -6.53 3.03
CA PHE A 24 -7.01 -5.43 2.09
C PHE A 24 -8.33 -4.67 2.23
N LYS A 25 -8.23 -3.40 2.61
CA LYS A 25 -9.39 -2.52 2.88
C LYS A 25 -9.55 -1.47 1.78
N TYR A 26 -10.62 -0.68 1.87
CA TYR A 26 -10.91 0.39 0.92
C TYR A 26 -9.77 1.41 0.85
N GLU A 27 -9.15 1.74 1.97
CA GLU A 27 -8.07 2.71 2.05
C GLU A 27 -6.80 2.23 1.34
N ASP A 28 -6.55 0.91 1.38
CA ASP A 28 -5.48 0.26 0.62
C ASP A 28 -5.77 0.34 -0.89
N TYR A 29 -7.02 0.03 -1.29
CA TYR A 29 -7.49 0.18 -2.67
C TYR A 29 -7.37 1.61 -3.18
N PHE A 30 -7.86 2.56 -2.40
CA PHE A 30 -7.83 3.98 -2.72
C PHE A 30 -6.40 4.45 -2.93
N THR A 31 -5.49 4.07 -2.03
CA THR A 31 -4.07 4.44 -2.11
C THR A 31 -3.41 3.85 -3.37
N LEU A 32 -3.60 2.56 -3.65
CA LEU A 32 -3.07 1.93 -4.87
C LEU A 32 -3.64 2.57 -6.14
N ARG A 33 -4.94 2.84 -6.16
CA ARG A 33 -5.62 3.42 -7.33
C ARG A 33 -5.22 4.88 -7.54
N ALA A 34 -5.03 5.63 -6.47
CA ALA A 34 -4.48 6.98 -6.50
C ALA A 34 -3.07 6.99 -7.09
N LEU A 35 -2.16 6.13 -6.62
CA LEU A 35 -0.80 5.98 -7.19
C LEU A 35 -0.84 5.70 -8.70
N PHE A 36 -1.72 4.81 -9.13
CA PHE A 36 -1.91 4.50 -10.54
C PHE A 36 -2.32 5.74 -11.35
N ILE A 37 -3.28 6.53 -10.86
CA ILE A 37 -3.74 7.76 -11.53
C ILE A 37 -2.65 8.84 -11.53
N LEU A 38 -1.96 9.05 -10.41
CA LEU A 38 -0.89 10.04 -10.28
C LEU A 38 0.24 9.80 -11.27
N SER A 39 0.64 8.54 -11.47
CA SER A 39 1.68 8.16 -12.42
C SER A 39 1.37 8.62 -13.85
N ARG A 40 0.08 8.56 -14.26
CA ARG A 40 -0.40 9.07 -15.56
C ARG A 40 -0.39 10.59 -15.64
N LYS A 41 -0.51 11.28 -14.50
CA LYS A 41 -0.41 12.73 -14.37
C LYS A 41 1.03 13.24 -14.14
N ARG A 42 2.04 12.36 -14.29
CA ARG A 42 3.47 12.67 -14.05
C ARG A 42 3.77 13.14 -12.62
N ILE A 43 2.99 12.65 -11.66
CA ILE A 43 3.22 12.79 -10.22
C ILE A 43 3.67 11.42 -9.73
N TYR A 44 4.88 11.35 -9.18
CA TYR A 44 5.49 10.08 -8.79
C TYR A 44 5.86 10.12 -7.32
N THR A 45 5.59 9.02 -6.62
CA THR A 45 5.97 8.85 -5.22
C THR A 45 7.37 8.25 -5.15
N TYR A 46 8.18 8.71 -4.21
CA TYR A 46 9.52 8.24 -3.92
C TYR A 46 9.66 7.90 -2.44
N ILE A 47 10.65 7.06 -2.13
CA ILE A 47 11.10 6.78 -0.77
C ILE A 47 12.33 7.63 -0.52
N ASP A 48 12.32 8.38 0.58
CA ASP A 48 13.48 9.12 1.05
C ASP A 48 14.52 8.14 1.60
N ASN A 49 15.69 8.12 0.97
CA ASN A 49 16.84 7.33 1.37
C ASN A 49 18.05 8.22 1.70
N THR A 50 17.86 9.54 1.84
CA THR A 50 18.96 10.49 2.04
C THR A 50 19.72 10.34 3.36
N MET A 51 19.17 9.57 4.30
CA MET A 51 19.72 9.44 5.64
C MET A 51 20.32 8.06 5.95
N GLU A 52 20.52 7.17 4.96
CA GLU A 52 21.03 5.80 5.20
C GLU A 52 20.33 5.08 6.37
N ILE A 53 19.05 5.44 6.66
CA ILE A 53 18.28 5.02 7.86
C ILE A 53 18.03 3.51 7.86
N PHE A 54 18.35 2.82 6.77
CA PHE A 54 18.33 1.37 6.71
C PHE A 54 19.32 0.70 7.67
N GLU A 55 20.30 1.43 8.23
CA GLU A 55 21.27 0.79 9.12
C GLU A 55 20.82 0.68 10.59
N GLN A 56 20.19 1.67 11.27
CA GLN A 56 20.14 1.57 12.76
C GLN A 56 18.97 2.13 13.59
N SER A 57 17.92 2.84 13.13
CA SER A 57 16.86 3.22 14.10
C SER A 57 15.49 3.64 13.56
N LYS A 58 14.44 3.05 14.19
CA LYS A 58 13.07 3.51 14.56
C LYS A 58 12.24 4.50 13.72
N MET A 59 12.76 5.15 12.67
CA MET A 59 11.98 6.00 11.76
C MET A 59 11.56 5.17 10.54
N GLY A 60 10.27 4.81 10.48
CA GLY A 60 9.71 4.06 9.35
C GLY A 60 9.83 4.82 8.03
N LEU A 61 9.84 4.07 6.91
CA LEU A 61 9.94 4.58 5.53
C LEU A 61 9.21 5.92 5.34
N VAL A 62 9.92 6.92 4.82
CA VAL A 62 9.35 8.24 4.53
C VAL A 62 9.12 8.34 3.04
N PHE A 63 7.90 8.69 2.65
CA PHE A 63 7.53 8.89 1.26
C PHE A 63 7.38 10.37 0.95
N TYR A 64 7.63 10.75 -0.31
CA TYR A 64 7.38 12.09 -0.81
C TYR A 64 6.95 12.01 -2.29
N GLN A 65 6.42 13.10 -2.83
CA GLN A 65 6.00 13.19 -4.23
C GLN A 65 6.89 14.14 -5.01
N ILE A 66 7.27 13.73 -6.22
CA ILE A 66 7.87 14.60 -7.21
C ILE A 66 6.90 14.79 -8.35
N ARG A 67 6.59 16.05 -8.66
CA ARG A 67 5.90 16.45 -9.89
C ARG A 67 6.91 16.99 -10.87
N ARG A 68 6.98 16.36 -12.04
CA ARG A 68 7.90 16.77 -13.11
C ARG A 68 7.17 17.64 -14.13
N PHE A 69 7.56 18.90 -14.20
CA PHE A 69 7.30 19.79 -15.33
C PHE A 69 8.54 19.82 -16.22
N TYR A 70 8.37 20.12 -17.52
CA TYR A 70 9.44 20.10 -18.52
C TYR A 70 10.85 20.48 -18.00
N ARG A 71 10.99 21.64 -17.34
CA ARG A 71 12.27 22.14 -16.79
C ARG A 71 12.26 22.39 -15.28
N LYS A 72 11.22 21.97 -14.57
CA LYS A 72 11.07 22.21 -13.12
C LYS A 72 10.56 20.96 -12.43
N GLN A 73 11.16 20.65 -11.28
CA GLN A 73 10.64 19.64 -10.37
C GLN A 73 10.13 20.30 -9.11
N CYS A 74 8.96 19.87 -8.65
CA CYS A 74 8.42 20.25 -7.36
C CYS A 74 8.42 19.00 -6.48
N ILE A 75 9.08 19.11 -5.33
CA ILE A 75 9.13 18.07 -4.31
C ILE A 75 8.14 18.47 -3.22
N ASN A 76 7.14 17.63 -2.98
CA ASN A 76 6.10 17.86 -1.98
C ASN A 76 6.10 16.71 -0.97
N PRO A 77 5.99 16.98 0.34
CA PRO A 77 5.69 15.94 1.30
C PRO A 77 4.31 15.35 1.00
N VAL A 78 4.12 14.06 1.30
CA VAL A 78 2.78 13.47 1.31
C VAL A 78 2.13 13.67 2.68
N SER A 79 0.80 13.66 2.73
CA SER A 79 0.06 13.73 3.99
C SER A 79 0.38 12.56 4.92
N GLU A 80 0.15 12.72 6.23
CA GLU A 80 0.36 11.65 7.20
C GLU A 80 -0.51 10.42 6.93
N SER A 81 -1.76 10.62 6.51
CA SER A 81 -2.66 9.53 6.14
C SER A 81 -2.10 8.77 4.93
N LEU A 82 -1.60 9.47 3.90
CA LEU A 82 -0.95 8.82 2.77
C LEU A 82 0.36 8.13 3.18
N GLN A 83 1.19 8.70 4.06
CA GLN A 83 2.39 8.02 4.61
C GLN A 83 2.02 6.67 5.24
N LYS A 84 1.00 6.66 6.11
CA LYS A 84 0.51 5.48 6.83
C LYS A 84 0.13 4.37 5.85
N TYR A 85 -0.67 4.68 4.82
CA TYR A 85 -1.12 3.67 3.86
C TYR A 85 -0.04 3.24 2.87
N LEU A 86 0.91 4.13 2.50
CA LEU A 86 2.07 3.72 1.72
C LEU A 86 2.95 2.71 2.47
N ARG A 87 3.23 2.95 3.76
CA ARG A 87 3.94 1.97 4.62
C ARG A 87 3.18 0.66 4.71
N ARG A 88 1.87 0.73 4.92
CA ARG A 88 0.99 -0.45 5.00
C ARG A 88 0.96 -1.27 3.71
N LEU A 89 1.05 -0.64 2.53
CA LEU A 89 1.15 -1.33 1.25
C LEU A 89 2.56 -1.85 0.94
N PHE A 90 3.58 -1.17 1.46
CA PHE A 90 4.97 -1.57 1.27
C PHE A 90 5.32 -2.83 2.06
N ALA A 91 4.88 -2.92 3.32
CA ALA A 91 5.15 -4.06 4.20
C ALA A 91 4.78 -5.44 3.59
N PRO A 92 3.59 -5.65 3.00
CA PRO A 92 3.26 -6.89 2.30
C PRO A 92 3.77 -6.96 0.86
N GLY A 93 4.42 -5.92 0.33
CA GLY A 93 4.95 -5.91 -1.04
C GLY A 93 3.91 -5.62 -2.14
N LEU A 94 2.81 -4.92 -1.83
CA LEU A 94 1.85 -4.45 -2.84
C LEU A 94 2.40 -3.25 -3.63
N ILE A 95 3.28 -2.48 -3.01
CA ILE A 95 4.16 -1.51 -3.66
C ILE A 95 5.62 -1.81 -3.32
N SER A 96 6.54 -1.33 -4.15
CA SER A 96 7.97 -1.49 -3.91
C SER A 96 8.75 -0.28 -4.45
N GLY A 97 10.00 -0.15 -4.01
CA GLY A 97 10.93 0.87 -4.49
C GLY A 97 11.83 0.32 -5.58
N LYS A 98 12.05 1.09 -6.64
CA LYS A 98 13.08 0.85 -7.65
C LYS A 98 14.07 2.00 -7.61
N GLN A 99 15.33 1.68 -7.37
CA GLN A 99 16.43 2.64 -7.41
C GLN A 99 16.51 3.27 -8.80
N GLN A 100 16.59 4.59 -8.84
CA GLN A 100 16.85 5.36 -10.06
C GLN A 100 18.34 5.70 -10.15
N GLU A 101 18.78 6.31 -11.25
CA GLU A 101 20.17 6.76 -11.42
C GLU A 101 20.57 7.82 -10.38
N SER A 102 19.64 8.68 -9.97
CA SER A 102 19.74 9.41 -8.72
C SER A 102 19.37 8.46 -7.59
N SER A 103 20.10 8.48 -6.47
CA SER A 103 19.94 7.64 -5.25
C SER A 103 18.52 7.55 -4.65
N ASP A 104 17.53 8.13 -5.29
CA ASP A 104 16.11 8.07 -5.00
C ASP A 104 15.50 6.72 -5.41
N TYR A 105 14.56 6.25 -4.59
CA TYR A 105 13.78 5.05 -4.87
C TYR A 105 12.40 5.43 -5.35
N SER A 106 12.16 5.30 -6.66
CA SER A 106 10.82 5.49 -7.22
C SER A 106 9.88 4.37 -6.77
N VAL A 107 8.71 4.72 -6.26
CA VAL A 107 7.68 3.76 -5.87
C VAL A 107 6.94 3.29 -7.11
N TYR A 108 6.77 1.98 -7.25
CA TYR A 108 5.91 1.36 -8.24
C TYR A 108 4.96 0.35 -7.62
N ILE A 109 3.82 0.11 -8.28
CA ILE A 109 2.85 -0.91 -7.88
C ILE A 109 3.37 -2.26 -8.40
N THR A 110 3.50 -3.25 -7.50
CA THR A 110 3.98 -4.58 -7.87
C THR A 110 2.90 -5.35 -8.66
N ARG A 111 3.26 -6.48 -9.25
CA ARG A 111 2.28 -7.36 -9.91
C ARG A 111 1.15 -7.76 -8.95
N MET A 112 1.48 -8.03 -7.69
CA MET A 112 0.50 -8.36 -6.66
C MET A 112 -0.43 -7.18 -6.37
N GLY A 113 0.11 -5.96 -6.24
CA GLY A 113 -0.71 -4.76 -6.08
C GLY A 113 -1.66 -4.53 -7.26
N VAL A 114 -1.23 -4.79 -8.49
CA VAL A 114 -2.10 -4.73 -9.68
C VAL A 114 -3.20 -5.79 -9.64
N THR A 115 -2.88 -7.02 -9.22
CA THR A 115 -3.89 -8.08 -9.05
C THR A 115 -4.95 -7.67 -8.02
N PHE A 116 -4.55 -7.07 -6.90
CA PHE A 116 -5.49 -6.59 -5.88
C PHE A 116 -6.37 -5.45 -6.40
N LEU A 117 -5.81 -4.51 -7.18
CA LEU A 117 -6.61 -3.48 -7.85
C LEU A 117 -7.66 -4.07 -8.79
N HIS A 118 -7.35 -5.15 -9.49
CA HIS A 118 -8.31 -5.81 -10.37
C HIS A 118 -9.40 -6.52 -9.56
N GLU A 119 -9.00 -7.35 -8.59
CA GLU A 119 -9.90 -8.19 -7.80
C GLU A 119 -10.91 -7.36 -7.00
N PHE A 120 -10.43 -6.32 -6.31
CA PHE A 120 -11.27 -5.49 -5.45
C PHE A 120 -11.94 -4.32 -6.19
N GLY A 121 -11.67 -4.18 -7.50
CA GLY A 121 -12.23 -3.12 -8.32
C GLY A 121 -13.76 -3.13 -8.28
N ILE A 122 -14.39 -4.29 -8.43
CA ILE A 122 -15.86 -4.43 -8.41
C ILE A 122 -16.48 -3.84 -7.15
N ARG A 123 -15.82 -4.03 -6.00
CA ARG A 123 -16.31 -3.58 -4.68
C ARG A 123 -16.08 -2.10 -4.43
N PHE A 124 -14.94 -1.55 -4.88
CA PHE A 124 -14.47 -0.25 -4.43
C PHE A 124 -14.48 0.86 -5.50
N ASP A 125 -14.59 0.54 -6.79
CA ASP A 125 -14.41 1.54 -7.86
C ASP A 125 -15.44 2.68 -7.80
N GLN A 126 -16.71 2.38 -7.49
CA GLN A 126 -17.75 3.40 -7.45
C GLN A 126 -17.48 4.41 -6.33
N ARG A 127 -17.16 3.91 -5.13
CA ARG A 127 -16.80 4.75 -3.98
C ARG A 127 -15.52 5.53 -4.25
N PHE A 128 -14.51 4.87 -4.82
CA PHE A 128 -13.25 5.52 -5.21
C PHE A 128 -13.48 6.71 -6.13
N ARG A 129 -14.32 6.58 -7.17
CA ARG A 129 -14.60 7.68 -8.11
C ARG A 129 -15.24 8.88 -7.41
N LYS A 130 -16.16 8.63 -6.48
CA LYS A 130 -16.81 9.68 -5.69
C LYS A 130 -15.78 10.40 -4.83
N ASP A 131 -15.04 9.65 -4.01
CA ASP A 131 -14.10 10.23 -3.04
C ASP A 131 -12.94 10.92 -3.75
N PHE A 132 -12.37 10.30 -4.80
CA PHE A 132 -11.23 10.85 -5.54
C PHE A 132 -11.58 12.10 -6.37
N SER A 133 -12.85 12.33 -6.70
CA SER A 133 -13.29 13.53 -7.42
C SER A 133 -13.07 14.82 -6.62
N MET A 134 -12.98 14.72 -5.29
CA MET A 134 -12.82 15.85 -4.37
C MET A 134 -11.39 15.99 -3.85
N VAL A 135 -10.48 15.11 -4.26
CA VAL A 135 -9.11 15.05 -3.73
C VAL A 135 -8.23 16.14 -4.34
N ASN A 136 -7.50 16.85 -3.47
CA ASN A 136 -6.34 17.61 -3.89
C ASN A 136 -5.20 16.65 -4.27
N ILE A 137 -4.90 16.53 -5.57
CA ILE A 137 -3.85 15.63 -6.07
C ILE A 137 -2.44 16.01 -5.61
N GLU A 138 -2.23 17.24 -5.14
CA GLU A 138 -0.93 17.72 -4.63
C GLU A 138 -0.72 17.37 -3.16
N TYR A 139 -1.81 17.06 -2.44
CA TYR A 139 -1.80 16.69 -1.03
C TYR A 139 -2.98 15.77 -0.77
N ILE A 140 -2.80 14.48 -1.08
CA ILE A 140 -3.86 13.48 -0.98
C ILE A 140 -4.05 13.08 0.46
N GLU A 141 -5.27 13.21 0.96
CA GLU A 141 -5.70 12.59 2.22
C GLU A 141 -6.49 11.32 1.91
N ILE A 142 -6.22 10.27 2.68
CA ILE A 142 -6.93 9.00 2.52
C ILE A 142 -8.27 9.11 3.26
N PRO A 143 -9.41 8.91 2.57
CA PRO A 143 -10.71 8.97 3.22
C PRO A 143 -10.83 7.83 4.23
N GLU A 144 -10.85 8.14 5.51
CA GLU A 144 -11.04 7.15 6.56
C GLU A 144 -12.51 6.72 6.60
N THR A 145 -12.77 5.41 6.60
CA THR A 145 -14.13 4.89 6.73
C THR A 145 -14.45 4.60 8.20
N GLU A 146 -15.52 5.21 8.75
CA GLU A 146 -16.10 4.80 10.03
C GLU A 146 -16.52 3.31 10.04
N ALA A 147 -16.86 2.75 8.88
CA ALA A 147 -17.20 1.33 8.67
C ALA A 147 -16.02 0.34 8.78
N SER A 148 -14.82 0.80 9.14
CA SER A 148 -13.70 -0.10 9.46
C SER A 148 -13.91 -0.88 10.76
N MET A 149 -14.99 -0.59 11.51
CA MET A 149 -15.47 -1.34 12.68
C MET A 149 -16.45 -2.48 12.37
N GLU A 150 -17.26 -2.42 11.30
CA GLU A 150 -18.35 -3.40 11.09
C GLU A 150 -17.92 -4.69 10.35
N CYS A 151 -16.84 -4.66 9.58
CA CYS A 151 -16.36 -5.86 8.87
C CYS A 151 -15.59 -6.86 9.76
N ALA A 152 -15.24 -6.47 11.00
CA ALA A 152 -14.65 -7.40 11.96
C ALA A 152 -15.69 -8.36 12.54
N GLU A 153 -16.96 -7.97 12.62
CA GLU A 153 -18.05 -8.81 13.15
C GLU A 153 -18.60 -9.79 12.10
N SER A 154 -18.52 -9.45 10.81
CA SER A 154 -19.08 -10.31 9.76
C SER A 154 -18.20 -11.51 9.40
N LEU A 155 -16.91 -11.51 9.73
CA LEU A 155 -16.03 -12.67 9.58
C LEU A 155 -16.10 -13.66 10.76
N GLN A 156 -16.59 -13.23 11.93
CA GLN A 156 -16.85 -14.13 13.05
C GLN A 156 -18.08 -15.03 12.84
N ASN A 157 -19.00 -14.63 11.95
CA ASN A 157 -20.23 -15.38 11.67
C ASN A 157 -20.15 -16.35 10.48
N VAL A 158 -18.98 -16.51 9.86
CA VAL A 158 -18.76 -17.49 8.76
C VAL A 158 -17.98 -18.73 9.24
N PHE A 159 -17.49 -18.70 10.49
CA PHE A 159 -16.85 -19.85 11.15
C PHE A 159 -17.56 -20.15 12.48
N ILE A 160 -18.83 -20.56 12.40
CA ILE A 160 -19.51 -21.38 13.42
C ILE A 160 -20.03 -22.63 12.74
#